data_AF-A0A7S8C623-F1
#
_entry.id   AF-A0A7S8C623-F1
#
_cell.length_a   1.000
_cell.length_b   1.000
_cell.length_c   1.000
_cell.angle_alpha   90.00
_cell.angle_beta   90.00
_cell.angle_gamma   90.00
#
_symmetry.space_group_name_H-M   'P 1'
#
loop_
_entity.id
_entity.type
_entity.pdbx_description
1 polymer ?
#
loop_
_entity_poly.entity_id
_entity_poly.type
_entity_poly.pdbx_seq_one_letter_code
_entity_poly.pdbx_strand_id
1 'polypeptide(L)'
;MQRIDPVVAVLAAATAAIVMVSPSVAAEPIHEGFSAPVGIATDDAGALYVSSWSGGRVERIAPDGTRTVFADGLASPAGVAVGEDGAVYIATYSGDTILRYEEAGSGDVVAEGLATPAGSPSAKTAGF
;
A
#
# COMPACT_ATOMS: atom_id res chain seq x y z
N MET A 1 -17.12 -14.08 -20.46
CA MET A 1 -16.32 -15.15 -19.85
C MET A 1 -16.58 -15.10 -18.35
N GLN A 2 -17.11 -16.16 -17.74
CA GLN A 2 -17.57 -16.14 -16.34
C GLN A 2 -16.38 -16.35 -15.38
N ARG A 3 -16.21 -15.42 -14.43
CA ARG A 3 -15.16 -15.38 -13.41
C ARG A 3 -15.55 -16.27 -12.21
N ILE A 4 -14.59 -16.93 -11.55
CA ILE A 4 -14.83 -17.67 -10.29
C ILE A 4 -14.35 -16.81 -9.11
N ASP A 5 -15.21 -16.56 -8.12
CA ASP A 5 -15.09 -15.49 -7.13
C ASP A 5 -14.55 -15.95 -5.75
N PRO A 6 -13.86 -15.09 -4.98
CA PRO A 6 -13.38 -15.39 -3.64
C PRO A 6 -14.42 -15.60 -2.58
N VAL A 7 -14.01 -16.35 -1.56
CA VAL A 7 -14.92 -16.81 -0.53
C VAL A 7 -14.39 -16.57 0.84
N VAL A 8 -15.33 -16.05 1.62
CA VAL A 8 -15.28 -15.77 3.03
C VAL A 8 -16.29 -16.67 3.75
N ALA A 9 -15.87 -17.31 4.84
CA ALA A 9 -16.77 -18.01 5.75
C ALA A 9 -17.45 -17.00 6.69
N VAL A 10 -18.78 -17.04 6.82
CA VAL A 10 -19.55 -16.14 7.69
C VAL A 10 -20.36 -16.96 8.70
N LEU A 11 -20.33 -16.54 9.96
CA LEU A 11 -21.12 -17.14 11.03
C LEU A 11 -22.54 -16.54 11.03
N ALA A 12 -23.56 -17.29 10.60
CA ALA A 12 -24.96 -16.86 10.64
C ALA A 12 -25.63 -17.37 11.94
N ALA A 13 -25.79 -16.48 12.92
CA ALA A 13 -26.40 -16.81 14.21
C ALA A 13 -27.93 -16.98 14.10
N ALA A 14 -28.38 -18.03 13.40
CA ALA A 14 -29.75 -18.56 13.49
C ALA A 14 -29.90 -20.01 12.97
N THR A 15 -28.90 -20.56 12.26
CA THR A 15 -28.93 -21.96 11.79
C THR A 15 -27.53 -22.56 11.85
N ALA A 16 -27.37 -23.67 12.57
CA ALA A 16 -26.10 -24.35 12.76
C ALA A 16 -25.55 -24.96 11.45
N ALA A 17 -24.88 -24.16 10.61
CA ALA A 17 -24.11 -24.66 9.46
C ALA A 17 -22.92 -23.73 9.13
N ILE A 18 -21.81 -24.34 8.72
CA ILE A 18 -20.66 -23.67 8.11
C ILE A 18 -20.74 -23.93 6.61
N VAL A 19 -20.80 -22.87 5.81
CA VAL A 19 -20.83 -22.96 4.34
C VAL A 19 -19.45 -22.58 3.80
N MET A 20 -18.87 -23.47 2.99
CA MET A 20 -17.72 -23.16 2.15
C MET A 20 -18.21 -22.60 0.82
N VAL A 21 -17.46 -21.64 0.34
CA VAL A 21 -17.47 -21.10 -1.01
C VAL A 21 -15.90 -21.05 -1.33
N SER A 22 -15.41 -20.98 -2.58
CA SER A 22 -13.95 -20.79 -2.88
C SER A 22 -13.65 -19.65 -3.87
N PRO A 23 -12.61 -18.78 -3.71
CA PRO A 23 -11.90 -18.25 -4.87
C PRO A 23 -11.08 -19.36 -5.48
N SER A 24 -11.33 -19.71 -6.73
CA SER A 24 -10.34 -20.49 -7.49
C SER A 24 -10.07 -19.82 -8.83
N VAL A 25 -9.64 -18.55 -8.78
CA VAL A 25 -8.98 -17.93 -9.93
C VAL A 25 -7.50 -17.81 -9.57
N ALA A 26 -6.66 -18.36 -10.45
CA ALA A 26 -5.22 -18.13 -10.39
C ALA A 26 -4.98 -16.61 -10.36
N ALA A 27 -4.12 -16.16 -9.46
CA ALA A 27 -3.73 -14.76 -9.44
C ALA A 27 -2.93 -14.47 -10.72
N GLU A 28 -3.52 -13.73 -11.65
CA GLU A 28 -2.83 -13.23 -12.84
C GLU A 28 -2.17 -11.89 -12.49
N PRO A 29 -0.88 -11.69 -12.81
CA PRO A 29 -0.22 -10.41 -12.57
C PRO A 29 -0.88 -9.33 -13.44
N ILE A 30 -1.36 -8.26 -12.80
CA ILE A 30 -1.91 -7.08 -13.49
C ILE A 30 -0.86 -5.97 -13.68
N HIS A 31 0.23 -6.02 -12.91
CA HIS A 31 1.41 -5.17 -13.05
C HIS A 31 2.66 -5.96 -12.68
N GLU A 32 3.74 -5.78 -13.45
CA GLU A 32 5.01 -6.47 -13.28
C GLU A 32 6.19 -5.48 -13.23
N GLY A 33 7.40 -5.97 -12.97
CA GLY A 33 8.61 -5.14 -13.01
C GLY A 33 8.81 -4.24 -11.78
N PHE A 34 8.19 -4.58 -10.66
CA PHE A 34 8.53 -3.98 -9.35
C PHE A 34 9.87 -4.55 -8.86
N SER A 35 10.65 -3.72 -8.18
CA SER A 35 11.96 -4.12 -7.64
C SER A 35 11.83 -4.44 -6.15
N ALA A 36 11.51 -5.70 -5.85
CA ALA A 36 11.23 -6.20 -4.49
C ALA A 36 10.13 -5.36 -3.80
N PRO A 37 8.87 -5.44 -4.27
CA PRO A 37 7.79 -4.68 -3.65
C PRO A 37 7.48 -5.22 -2.26
N VAL A 38 7.34 -4.34 -1.26
CA VAL A 38 7.11 -4.77 0.15
C VAL A 38 5.97 -4.06 0.86
N GLY A 39 5.43 -2.98 0.27
CA GLY A 39 4.36 -2.18 0.87
C GLY A 39 3.39 -1.70 -0.20
N ILE A 40 2.11 -1.64 0.18
CA ILE A 40 1.04 -1.15 -0.68
C ILE A 40 0.01 -0.37 0.15
N ALA A 41 -0.52 0.71 -0.41
CA ALA A 41 -1.63 1.48 0.16
C ALA A 41 -2.58 1.96 -0.94
N THR A 42 -3.82 2.32 -0.57
CA THR A 42 -4.83 2.90 -1.45
C THR A 42 -5.23 4.28 -0.97
N ASP A 43 -5.39 5.24 -1.88
CA ASP A 43 -6.12 6.48 -1.60
C ASP A 43 -7.63 6.32 -1.78
N ASP A 44 -8.40 7.31 -1.33
CA ASP A 44 -9.87 7.34 -1.44
C ASP A 44 -10.36 7.43 -2.90
N ALA A 45 -9.50 7.81 -3.84
CA ALA A 45 -9.79 7.80 -5.26
C ALA A 45 -9.53 6.42 -5.91
N GLY A 46 -9.02 5.45 -5.15
CA GLY A 46 -8.74 4.08 -5.60
C GLY A 46 -7.40 3.91 -6.30
N ALA A 47 -6.50 4.89 -6.22
CA ALA A 47 -5.13 4.70 -6.71
C ALA A 47 -4.30 3.90 -5.71
N LEU A 48 -3.44 3.01 -6.23
CA LEU A 48 -2.51 2.22 -5.43
C LEU A 48 -1.16 2.91 -5.36
N TYR A 49 -0.53 2.87 -4.21
CA TYR A 49 0.86 3.28 -4.00
C TYR A 49 1.66 2.05 -3.59
N VAL A 50 2.70 1.71 -4.34
CA VAL A 50 3.51 0.50 -4.13
C VAL A 50 4.95 0.90 -3.88
N SER A 51 5.52 0.48 -2.76
CA SER A 51 6.95 0.68 -2.47
C SER A 51 7.78 -0.41 -3.13
N SER A 52 8.76 0.00 -3.94
CA SER A 52 9.78 -0.85 -4.55
C SER A 52 11.07 -0.72 -3.75
N TRP A 53 11.32 -1.66 -2.81
CA TRP A 53 12.43 -1.58 -1.85
C TRP A 53 13.78 -1.41 -2.54
N SER A 54 14.11 -2.34 -3.44
CA SER A 54 15.41 -2.36 -4.13
C SER A 54 15.48 -1.33 -5.25
N GLY A 55 14.32 -0.84 -5.71
CA GLY A 55 14.23 0.20 -6.73
C GLY A 55 14.37 1.61 -6.15
N GLY A 56 14.32 1.79 -4.83
CA GLY A 56 14.44 3.09 -4.19
C GLY A 56 13.29 4.04 -4.53
N ARG A 57 12.09 3.52 -4.81
CA ARG A 57 10.96 4.35 -5.28
C ARG A 57 9.60 3.87 -4.79
N VAL A 58 8.63 4.76 -4.85
CA VAL A 58 7.20 4.46 -4.71
C VAL A 58 6.51 4.76 -6.03
N GLU A 59 5.71 3.82 -6.50
CA GLU A 59 4.95 3.94 -7.74
C GLU A 59 3.47 4.12 -7.43
N ARG A 60 2.82 5.02 -8.16
CA ARG A 60 1.37 5.21 -8.13
C ARG A 60 0.74 4.51 -9.32
N ILE A 61 -0.35 3.79 -9.10
CA ILE A 61 -1.14 3.13 -10.13
C ILE A 61 -2.55 3.70 -10.03
N ALA A 62 -2.97 4.44 -11.05
CA ALA A 62 -4.31 5.00 -11.11
C ALA A 62 -5.38 3.89 -11.31
N PRO A 63 -6.67 4.16 -11.03
CA PRO A 63 -7.75 3.19 -11.22
C PRO A 63 -7.89 2.67 -12.65
N ASP A 64 -7.40 3.42 -13.64
CA ASP A 64 -7.35 3.01 -15.05
C ASP A 64 -6.15 2.09 -15.38
N GLY A 65 -5.31 1.78 -14.40
CA GLY A 65 -4.10 0.97 -14.53
C GLY A 65 -2.84 1.76 -14.93
N THR A 66 -2.93 3.08 -15.11
CA THR A 66 -1.76 3.89 -15.47
C THR A 66 -0.77 3.93 -14.31
N ARG A 67 0.47 3.46 -14.55
CA ARG A 67 1.55 3.45 -13.55
C ARG A 67 2.53 4.60 -13.77
N THR A 68 2.81 5.35 -12.72
CA THR A 68 3.78 6.46 -12.69
C THR A 68 4.68 6.37 -11.47
N VAL A 69 5.88 6.96 -11.54
CA VAL A 69 6.74 7.13 -10.35
C VAL A 69 6.17 8.28 -9.51
N PHE A 70 5.88 8.02 -8.25
CA PHE A 70 5.35 9.01 -7.31
C PHE A 70 6.49 9.69 -6.52
N ALA A 71 7.42 8.87 -6.03
CA ALA A 71 8.63 9.33 -5.34
C ALA A 71 9.80 8.42 -5.73
N ASP A 72 11.00 8.99 -5.87
CA ASP A 72 12.21 8.31 -6.31
C ASP A 72 13.42 8.72 -5.47
N GLY A 73 14.53 8.00 -5.58
CA GLY A 73 15.76 8.29 -4.82
C GLY A 73 15.65 8.01 -3.32
N LEU A 74 14.73 7.12 -2.93
CA LEU A 74 14.44 6.77 -1.54
C LEU A 74 15.39 5.68 -1.03
N ALA A 75 15.78 5.81 0.24
CA ALA A 75 16.67 4.86 0.91
C ALA A 75 15.92 3.61 1.40
N SER A 76 15.72 2.64 0.50
CA SER A 76 14.99 1.38 0.78
C SER A 76 13.59 1.64 1.34
N PRO A 77 12.66 2.19 0.52
CA PRO A 77 11.30 2.46 0.97
C PRO A 77 10.60 1.14 1.30
N ALA A 78 10.06 1.06 2.52
CA ALA A 78 9.45 -0.16 3.04
C ALA A 78 7.93 0.03 3.18
N GLY A 79 7.52 0.84 4.15
CA GLY A 79 6.12 1.13 4.41
C GLY A 79 5.58 2.27 3.56
N VAL A 80 4.33 2.16 3.13
CA VAL A 80 3.56 3.25 2.53
C VAL A 80 2.17 3.30 3.14
N ALA A 81 1.65 4.50 3.33
CA ALA A 81 0.28 4.77 3.76
C ALA A 81 -0.23 6.07 3.17
N VAL A 82 -1.55 6.19 3.07
CA VAL A 82 -2.24 7.42 2.66
C VAL A 82 -3.04 7.92 3.86
N GLY A 83 -2.88 9.19 4.22
CA GLY A 83 -3.66 9.85 5.25
C GLY A 83 -5.03 10.29 4.74
N GLU A 84 -5.94 10.59 5.67
CA GLU A 84 -7.27 11.13 5.35
C GLU A 84 -7.19 12.53 4.69
N ASP A 85 -6.06 13.22 4.85
CA ASP A 85 -5.73 14.48 4.17
C ASP A 85 -5.25 14.25 2.72
N GLY A 86 -5.11 13.00 2.29
CA GLY A 86 -4.56 12.62 0.98
C GLY A 86 -3.03 12.57 0.95
N ALA A 87 -2.35 12.92 2.05
CA ALA A 87 -0.89 12.88 2.08
C ALA A 87 -0.37 11.44 2.11
N VAL A 88 0.71 11.20 1.37
CA VAL A 88 1.36 9.88 1.30
C VAL A 88 2.55 9.86 2.26
N TYR A 89 2.53 8.91 3.18
CA TYR A 89 3.59 8.69 4.15
C TYR A 89 4.44 7.50 3.72
N ILE A 90 5.76 7.69 3.65
CA ILE A 90 6.70 6.67 3.21
C ILE A 90 7.74 6.45 4.31
N ALA A 91 7.82 5.23 4.83
CA ALA A 91 8.88 4.81 5.73
C ALA A 91 10.09 4.36 4.92
N THR A 92 11.24 4.98 5.15
CA THR A 92 12.52 4.57 4.53
C THR A 92 13.34 3.77 5.52
N TYR A 93 13.59 2.50 5.20
CA TYR A 93 14.27 1.57 6.13
C TYR A 93 15.72 1.99 6.36
N SER A 94 16.44 2.25 5.28
CA SER A 94 17.87 2.60 5.33
C SER A 94 18.08 4.09 5.62
N GLY A 95 17.09 4.92 5.30
CA GLY A 95 17.11 6.37 5.59
C GLY A 95 16.67 6.71 7.00
N ASP A 96 16.14 5.74 7.74
CA ASP A 96 15.65 5.87 9.12
C ASP A 96 14.67 7.04 9.35
N THR A 97 13.81 7.29 8.35
CA THR A 97 12.88 8.42 8.34
C THR A 97 11.48 8.01 7.91
N ILE A 98 10.49 8.83 8.31
CA ILE A 98 9.19 8.90 7.66
C ILE A 98 9.14 10.20 6.86
N LEU A 99 8.84 10.06 5.58
CA LEU A 99 8.61 11.17 4.66
C LEU A 99 7.10 11.38 4.47
N ARG A 100 6.65 12.62 4.35
CA ARG A 100 5.28 12.99 3.99
C ARG A 100 5.29 13.73 2.65
N TYR A 101 4.48 13.26 1.72
CA TYR A 101 4.31 13.83 0.37
C TYR A 101 2.88 14.30 0.20
N GLU A 102 2.68 15.58 -0.10
CA GLU A 102 1.37 16.12 -0.51
C GLU A 102 1.03 15.75 -1.96
N GLU A 103 2.07 15.65 -2.79
CA GLU A 103 1.99 15.28 -4.19
C GLU A 103 3.30 14.60 -4.64
N ALA A 104 3.33 14.14 -5.89
CA ALA A 104 4.52 13.50 -6.45
C ALA A 104 5.71 14.46 -6.51
N GLY A 105 6.92 13.94 -6.33
CA GLY A 105 8.16 14.70 -6.47
C GLY A 105 8.97 14.77 -5.19
N SER A 106 8.69 15.75 -4.32
CA SER A 106 9.45 15.97 -3.08
C SER A 106 8.55 15.86 -1.85
N GLY A 107 9.09 15.27 -0.79
CA GLY A 107 8.39 15.09 0.48
C GLY A 107 9.26 15.56 1.63
N ASP A 108 8.61 15.90 2.73
CA ASP A 108 9.24 16.42 3.93
C ASP A 108 9.52 15.30 4.94
N VAL A 109 10.65 15.36 5.63
CA VAL A 109 10.92 14.48 6.77
C VAL A 109 10.02 14.90 7.93
N VAL A 110 9.16 13.98 8.40
CA VAL A 110 8.26 14.22 9.53
C VAL A 110 8.62 13.41 10.77
N ALA A 111 9.49 12.40 10.64
CA ALA A 111 10.09 11.67 11.75
C ALA A 111 11.45 11.07 11.34
N GLU A 112 12.35 10.94 12.31
CA GLU A 112 13.71 10.38 12.13
C GLU A 112 14.14 9.59 13.38
N GLY A 113 15.21 8.78 13.27
CA GLY A 113 15.80 8.05 14.40
C GLY A 113 14.97 6.85 14.86
N LEU A 114 14.20 6.25 13.94
CA LEU A 114 13.22 5.21 14.23
C LEU A 114 13.83 3.79 14.29
N ALA A 115 15.14 3.66 14.08
CA ALA A 115 15.86 2.41 13.94
C ALA A 115 15.18 1.45 12.96
N THR A 116 15.11 1.86 11.69
CA THR A 116 14.67 1.05 10.54
C THR A 116 13.15 0.82 10.46
N PRO A 117 12.36 1.86 10.16
CA PRO A 117 10.90 1.76 10.12
C PRO A 117 10.44 0.83 8.97
N ALA A 118 9.81 -0.28 9.32
CA ALA A 118 9.27 -1.28 8.40
C ALA A 118 7.81 -1.59 8.77
N GLY A 119 6.88 -0.84 8.19
CA GLY A 119 5.45 -1.01 8.41
C GLY A 119 4.68 0.15 7.80
N SER A 120 3.42 -0.06 7.43
CA SER A 120 2.58 1.04 6.95
C SER A 120 2.37 2.04 8.11
N PRO A 121 2.80 3.31 7.96
CA PRO A 121 2.43 4.35 8.91
C PRO A 121 0.91 4.38 9.06
N SER A 122 0.37 4.48 10.27
CA SER A 122 -1.07 4.68 10.43
C SER A 122 -1.33 6.17 10.59
N ALA A 123 -1.88 6.82 9.57
CA ALA A 123 -2.29 8.21 9.63
C ALA A 123 -3.74 8.28 10.13
N LYS A 124 -3.92 8.07 11.44
CA LYS A 124 -5.19 8.34 12.12
C LYS A 124 -5.01 9.58 12.98
N THR A 125 -5.80 10.62 12.76
CA THR A 125 -5.85 11.76 13.66
C THR A 125 -6.28 11.27 15.05
N ALA A 126 -5.47 11.50 16.08
CA ALA A 126 -5.86 11.30 17.46
C ALA A 126 -6.90 12.36 17.83
N GLY A 127 -8.18 12.00 17.69
CA GLY A 127 -9.27 12.76 18.31
C GLY A 127 -9.37 12.39 19.79
N PHE A 128 -9.02 13.32 20.66
CA PHE A 128 -9.55 13.41 22.03
C PHE A 128 -10.66 14.46 22.05
#